data_AF-A0A957L071-F1
#
_entry.id   AF-A0A957L071-F1
#
_cell.length_a   1.000
_cell.length_b   1.000
_cell.length_c   1.000
_cell.angle_alpha   90.00
_cell.angle_beta   90.00
_cell.angle_gamma   90.00
#
_symmetry.space_group_name_H-M   'P 1'
#
loop_
_entity.id
_entity.type
_entity.pdbx_description
1 polymer ?
#
loop_
_entity_poly.entity_id
_entity_poly.type
_entity_poly.pdbx_seq_one_letter_code
_entity_poly.pdbx_strand_id
1 'polypeptide(L)'
;ERTIEMVLEEQSGQMTARARRQQLFRLATPSWNVNRARLPEGGAGLVRLEVLGVPEASATAFAGEAMLVATHDPYRLTALVVTAGAPQSALQQYERLQAALEQERGRPFYILPDFMTSSEKAYLTFALSSIFNFIYNQGTFFYYRPADPLAAPVRLANGLANAMAAFLASDTLPATAAERVDSLIAHMGLSEAIRVLSDYCEQAPEGSTRLDEQTRELKRLVRDYVDDLRRINEFSSGLQRVNGSKSG
;
A
#
# COMPACT_ATOMS: atom_id res chain seq x y z
N GLU A 1 -2.34 19.84 -40.01
CA GLU A 1 -2.93 19.97 -38.65
C GLU A 1 -2.22 21.11 -37.93
N ARG A 2 -2.91 21.84 -37.05
CA ARG A 2 -2.39 23.07 -36.44
C ARG A 2 -1.79 22.75 -35.07
N THR A 3 -0.50 23.02 -34.88
CA THR A 3 0.22 22.72 -33.63
C THR A 3 0.00 23.81 -32.59
N ILE A 4 0.31 23.51 -31.33
CA ILE A 4 0.17 24.48 -30.25
C ILE A 4 1.13 25.65 -30.40
N GLU A 5 2.36 25.43 -30.88
CA GLU A 5 3.35 26.49 -31.10
C GLU A 5 2.89 27.49 -32.18
N MET A 6 2.26 27.01 -33.26
CA MET A 6 1.66 27.90 -34.27
C MET A 6 0.55 28.79 -33.68
N VAL A 7 -0.25 28.23 -32.76
CA VAL A 7 -1.29 29.01 -32.06
C VAL A 7 -0.67 30.03 -31.11
N LEU A 8 0.44 29.69 -30.44
CA LEU A 8 1.16 30.61 -29.56
C LEU A 8 1.77 31.78 -30.34
N GLU A 9 2.34 31.50 -31.51
CA GLU A 9 2.96 32.50 -32.38
C GLU A 9 1.92 33.51 -32.91
N GLU A 10 0.77 33.02 -33.39
CA GLU A 10 -0.32 33.89 -33.86
C GLU A 10 -0.91 34.76 -32.74
N GLN A 11 -0.88 34.28 -31.50
CA GLN A 11 -1.39 35.02 -30.34
C GLN A 11 -0.30 35.81 -29.59
N SER A 12 0.92 35.87 -30.13
CA SER A 12 2.05 36.57 -29.50
C SER A 12 1.79 38.06 -29.29
N GLY A 13 1.04 38.69 -30.20
CA GLY A 13 0.62 40.10 -30.09
C GLY A 13 -0.42 40.38 -29.00
N GLN A 14 -1.10 39.35 -28.49
CA GLN A 14 -2.11 39.48 -27.42
C GLN A 14 -1.48 39.30 -26.05
N MET A 15 -0.49 38.42 -25.92
CA MET A 15 0.12 38.09 -24.64
C MET A 15 1.54 37.52 -24.83
N THR A 16 2.48 38.06 -24.06
CA THR A 16 3.88 37.57 -24.06
C THR A 16 3.97 36.14 -23.51
N ALA A 17 5.02 35.40 -23.91
CA ALA A 17 5.27 34.04 -23.43
C ALA A 17 5.34 33.97 -21.89
N ARG A 18 6.01 34.94 -21.26
CA ARG A 18 6.10 35.06 -19.80
C ARG A 18 4.74 35.26 -19.14
N ALA A 19 3.90 36.16 -19.67
CA ALA A 19 2.56 36.39 -19.15
C ALA A 19 1.66 35.16 -19.32
N ARG A 20 1.80 34.46 -20.45
CA ARG A 20 1.09 33.20 -20.73
C ARG A 20 1.51 32.09 -19.76
N ARG A 21 2.81 31.93 -19.50
CA ARG A 21 3.36 31.00 -18.50
C ARG A 21 2.74 31.27 -17.12
N GLN A 22 2.70 32.52 -16.68
CA GLN A 22 2.08 32.90 -15.40
C GLN A 22 0.58 32.63 -15.36
N GLN A 23 -0.12 32.78 -16.48
CA GLN A 23 -1.54 32.43 -16.58
C GLN A 23 -1.73 30.91 -16.46
N LEU A 24 -0.94 30.11 -17.19
CA LEU A 24 -1.01 28.65 -17.14
C LEU A 24 -0.78 28.12 -15.72
N PHE A 25 0.20 28.65 -14.99
CA PHE A 25 0.43 28.26 -13.59
C PHE A 25 -0.58 28.82 -12.58
N ARG A 26 -1.33 29.87 -12.93
CA ARG A 26 -2.48 30.32 -12.13
C ARG A 26 -3.70 29.42 -12.35
N LEU A 27 -3.91 28.94 -13.58
CA LEU A 27 -4.99 28.04 -13.94
C LEU A 27 -4.72 26.60 -13.47
N ALA A 28 -3.45 26.20 -13.41
CA ALA A 28 -3.01 24.95 -12.81
C ALA A 28 -3.29 24.98 -11.29
N THR A 29 -4.49 24.59 -10.93
CA THR A 29 -4.90 24.46 -9.53
C THR A 29 -4.11 23.30 -8.91
N PRO A 30 -3.41 23.51 -7.78
CA PRO A 30 -2.74 22.42 -7.08
C PRO A 30 -3.74 21.33 -6.72
N SER A 31 -3.36 20.06 -6.89
CA SER A 31 -4.23 18.92 -6.60
C SER A 31 -4.63 18.82 -5.12
N TRP A 32 -3.98 19.58 -4.24
CA TRP A 32 -4.16 19.53 -2.79
C TRP A 32 -4.25 20.93 -2.19
N ASN A 33 -5.27 21.17 -1.36
CA ASN A 33 -5.41 22.43 -0.64
C ASN A 33 -4.72 22.34 0.73
N VAL A 34 -3.71 23.17 0.95
CA VAL A 34 -2.88 23.16 2.17
C VAL A 34 -3.41 24.20 3.15
N ASN A 35 -3.70 23.77 4.38
CA ASN A 35 -4.05 24.63 5.49
C ASN A 35 -2.78 25.24 6.12
N ARG A 36 -2.50 26.50 5.78
CA ARG A 36 -1.32 27.22 6.29
C ARG A 36 -1.30 27.40 7.81
N ALA A 37 -2.46 27.40 8.46
CA ALA A 37 -2.55 27.51 9.92
C ALA A 37 -2.02 26.25 10.64
N ARG A 38 -1.90 25.13 9.91
CA ARG A 38 -1.36 23.86 10.42
C ARG A 38 0.13 23.67 10.10
N LEU A 39 0.76 24.65 9.46
CA LEU A 39 2.17 24.59 9.10
C LEU A 39 3.03 25.27 10.19
N PRO A 40 4.16 24.67 10.58
CA PRO A 40 5.19 25.36 11.36
C PRO A 40 5.58 26.66 10.64
N GLU A 41 5.66 27.76 11.39
CA GLU A 41 6.04 29.09 10.85
C GLU A 41 5.17 29.55 9.66
N GLY A 42 3.91 29.09 9.58
CA GLY A 42 2.99 29.47 8.51
C GLY A 42 3.36 28.92 7.12
N GLY A 43 4.29 27.97 7.05
CA GLY A 43 4.73 27.34 5.81
C GLY A 43 5.98 27.96 5.17
N ALA A 44 6.82 28.64 5.95
CA ALA A 44 8.08 29.24 5.47
C ALA A 44 9.00 28.22 4.75
N GLY A 45 8.95 26.94 5.12
CA GLY A 45 9.68 25.85 4.48
C GLY A 45 9.02 25.23 3.25
N LEU A 46 7.85 25.73 2.80
CA LEU A 46 7.19 25.19 1.61
C LEU A 46 7.91 25.63 0.34
N VAL A 47 8.19 24.67 -0.54
CA VAL A 47 8.77 24.92 -1.85
C VAL A 47 7.70 24.72 -2.91
N ARG A 48 7.42 25.77 -3.69
CA ARG A 48 6.55 25.68 -4.86
C ARG A 48 7.41 25.46 -6.11
N LEU A 49 7.21 24.32 -6.76
CA LEU A 49 7.83 23.95 -8.01
C LEU A 49 6.82 24.13 -9.14
N GLU A 50 7.27 24.78 -10.22
CA GLU A 50 6.47 25.06 -11.41
C GLU A 50 7.19 24.46 -12.62
N VAL A 51 6.58 23.45 -13.25
CA VAL A 51 7.15 22.77 -14.41
C VAL A 51 6.21 22.93 -15.58
N LEU A 52 6.74 23.40 -16.72
CA LEU A 52 5.98 23.54 -17.95
C LEU A 52 6.44 22.50 -18.98
N GLY A 53 5.53 21.59 -19.31
CA GLY A 53 5.63 20.66 -20.42
C GLY A 53 5.30 21.36 -21.74
N VAL A 54 6.26 21.33 -22.65
CA VAL A 54 6.17 21.88 -24.02
C VAL A 54 6.39 20.77 -25.04
N PRO A 55 6.02 20.93 -26.32
CA PRO A 55 6.26 19.89 -27.33
C PRO A 55 7.75 19.57 -27.48
N GLU A 56 8.57 20.61 -27.60
CA GLU A 56 10.02 20.52 -27.77
C GLU A 56 10.69 21.66 -26.99
N ALA A 57 11.60 21.34 -26.07
CA ALA A 57 12.19 22.34 -25.17
C ALA A 57 13.14 23.29 -25.89
N SER A 58 13.76 22.81 -26.98
CA SER A 58 14.69 23.59 -27.81
C SER A 58 13.99 24.49 -28.85
N ALA A 59 12.71 24.24 -29.12
CA ALA A 59 11.94 24.89 -30.19
C ALA A 59 10.53 25.27 -29.71
N THR A 60 10.48 26.19 -28.74
CA THR A 60 9.22 26.66 -28.14
C THR A 60 9.25 28.16 -27.87
N ALA A 61 8.08 28.80 -27.89
CA ALA A 61 7.91 30.21 -27.51
C ALA A 61 8.34 30.53 -26.06
N PHE A 62 8.50 29.51 -25.22
CA PHE A 62 8.93 29.65 -23.82
C PHE A 62 10.46 29.52 -23.62
N ALA A 63 11.25 29.44 -24.69
CA ALA A 63 12.70 29.29 -24.60
C ALA A 63 13.33 30.40 -23.72
N GLY A 64 14.14 29.99 -22.74
CA GLY A 64 14.76 30.89 -21.74
C GLY A 64 14.04 30.97 -20.39
N GLU A 65 12.86 30.35 -20.25
CA GLU A 65 12.21 30.16 -18.96
C GLU A 65 12.75 28.92 -18.22
N ALA A 66 12.76 28.95 -16.89
CA ALA A 66 13.25 27.83 -16.07
C ALA A 66 12.21 26.69 -15.99
N MET A 67 12.72 25.45 -15.83
CA MET A 67 11.94 24.21 -15.64
C MET A 67 10.97 23.88 -16.79
N LEU A 68 11.52 23.79 -18.00
CA LEU A 68 10.86 23.27 -19.20
C LEU A 68 11.15 21.78 -19.37
N VAL A 69 10.14 21.01 -19.79
CA VAL A 69 10.28 19.58 -20.11
C VAL A 69 9.65 19.31 -21.46
N ALA A 70 10.35 18.57 -22.33
CA ALA A 70 9.78 18.12 -23.59
C ALA A 70 8.79 16.97 -23.34
N THR A 71 7.55 17.17 -23.77
CA THR A 71 6.46 16.18 -23.68
C THR A 71 6.24 15.45 -24.99
N HIS A 72 6.80 15.96 -26.08
CA HIS A 72 6.64 15.44 -27.45
C HIS A 72 5.17 15.37 -27.92
N ASP A 73 4.25 16.07 -27.25
CA ASP A 73 2.88 16.27 -27.71
C ASP A 73 2.80 17.60 -28.49
N PRO A 74 2.62 17.59 -29.83
CA PRO A 74 2.61 18.80 -30.64
C PRO A 74 1.33 19.64 -30.48
N TYR A 75 0.33 19.17 -29.76
CA TYR A 75 -1.00 19.79 -29.67
C TYR A 75 -1.31 20.39 -28.30
N ARG A 76 -0.47 20.17 -27.28
CA ARG A 76 -0.80 20.55 -25.90
C ARG A 76 0.40 21.12 -25.15
N LEU A 77 0.10 21.99 -24.19
CA LEU A 77 1.01 22.40 -23.13
C LEU A 77 0.52 21.79 -21.82
N THR A 78 1.45 21.34 -20.98
CA THR A 78 1.13 20.76 -19.66
C THR A 78 1.75 21.62 -18.57
N ALA A 79 0.94 22.28 -17.74
CA ALA A 79 1.45 23.03 -16.59
C ALA A 79 1.28 22.21 -15.32
N LEU A 80 2.37 21.96 -14.61
CA LEU A 80 2.39 21.24 -13.33
C LEU A 80 2.86 22.17 -12.22
N VAL A 81 2.06 22.26 -11.15
CA VAL A 81 2.43 22.98 -9.91
C VAL A 81 2.48 21.97 -8.77
N VAL A 82 3.64 21.87 -8.13
CA VAL A 82 3.85 21.01 -6.96
C VAL A 82 4.22 21.88 -5.77
N THR A 83 3.53 21.67 -4.64
CA THR A 83 3.94 22.25 -3.35
C THR A 83 4.59 21.15 -2.52
N ALA A 84 5.90 21.24 -2.31
CA ALA A 84 6.68 20.30 -1.53
C ALA A 84 6.98 20.85 -0.12
N GLY A 85 7.21 19.94 0.84
CA GLY A 85 7.55 20.29 2.22
C GLY A 85 6.35 20.44 3.16
N ALA A 86 5.12 20.22 2.69
CA ALA A 86 3.94 20.21 3.55
C ALA A 86 3.83 18.85 4.27
N PRO A 87 3.74 18.80 5.61
CA PRO A 87 3.38 17.57 6.31
C PRO A 87 1.96 17.15 5.96
N GLN A 88 1.68 15.84 6.00
CA GLN A 88 0.36 15.27 5.66
C GLN A 88 -0.78 15.91 6.49
N SER A 89 -0.49 16.25 7.74
CA SER A 89 -1.40 16.95 8.67
C SER A 89 -1.84 18.34 8.20
N ALA A 90 -1.08 18.97 7.30
CA ALA A 90 -1.40 20.27 6.75
C ALA A 90 -2.38 20.21 5.57
N LEU A 91 -2.77 19.02 5.10
CA LEU A 91 -3.85 18.90 4.11
C LEU A 91 -5.18 19.34 4.72
N GLN A 92 -5.97 20.16 4.03
CA GLN A 92 -7.30 20.53 4.51
C GLN A 92 -8.22 19.31 4.72
N GLN A 93 -8.04 18.29 3.89
CA GLN A 93 -8.82 17.06 3.95
C GLN A 93 -8.26 16.07 4.99
N TYR A 94 -7.21 16.45 5.73
CA TYR A 94 -6.51 15.55 6.64
C TYR A 94 -7.44 14.92 7.68
N GLU A 95 -8.41 15.66 8.23
CA GLU A 95 -9.35 15.06 9.21
C GLU A 95 -10.25 13.99 8.60
N ARG A 96 -10.70 14.20 7.35
CA ARG A 96 -11.50 13.20 6.64
C ARG A 96 -10.63 12.00 6.25
N LEU A 97 -9.40 12.25 5.82
CA LEU A 97 -8.41 11.19 5.54
C LEU A 97 -8.11 10.40 6.81
N GLN A 98 -7.86 11.07 7.94
CA GLN A 98 -7.59 10.46 9.23
C GLN A 98 -8.80 9.67 9.73
N ALA A 99 -10.01 10.20 9.63
CA ALA A 99 -11.23 9.46 9.98
C ALA A 99 -11.42 8.21 9.10
N ALA A 100 -11.14 8.30 7.79
CA ALA A 100 -11.15 7.14 6.91
C ALA A 100 -10.05 6.13 7.28
N LEU A 101 -8.84 6.60 7.63
CA LEU A 101 -7.73 5.77 8.11
C LEU A 101 -8.05 5.07 9.44
N GLU A 102 -8.75 5.75 10.35
CA GLU A 102 -9.17 5.20 11.63
C GLU A 102 -10.32 4.20 11.48
N GLN A 103 -11.19 4.39 10.48
CA GLN A 103 -12.23 3.42 10.10
C GLN A 103 -11.65 2.16 9.42
N GLU A 104 -10.54 2.29 8.69
CA GLU A 104 -9.83 1.21 7.98
C GLU A 104 -8.71 0.56 8.82
N ARG A 105 -8.74 0.70 10.16
CA ARG A 105 -7.73 0.16 11.08
C ARG A 105 -7.39 -1.31 10.76
N GLY A 106 -6.20 -1.53 10.20
CA GLY A 106 -5.65 -2.85 9.87
C GLY A 106 -5.03 -2.96 8.47
N ARG A 107 -5.37 -2.07 7.52
CA ARG A 107 -4.84 -2.12 6.13
C ARG A 107 -3.79 -1.04 5.86
N PRO A 108 -2.57 -1.39 5.40
CA PRO A 108 -1.59 -0.39 4.97
C PRO A 108 -2.01 0.22 3.63
N PHE A 109 -2.48 1.48 3.65
CA PHE A 109 -3.01 2.17 2.47
C PHE A 109 -1.95 2.77 1.52
N TYR A 110 -0.65 2.59 1.78
CA TYR A 110 0.45 3.17 0.98
C TYR A 110 1.09 2.21 -0.03
N ILE A 111 0.49 1.05 -0.29
CA ILE A 111 1.01 0.12 -1.29
C ILE A 111 -0.13 -0.21 -2.26
N LEU A 112 0.13 0.00 -3.55
CA LEU A 112 -0.76 -0.42 -4.63
C LEU A 112 -1.15 -1.90 -4.40
N PRO A 113 -2.44 -2.29 -4.58
CA PRO A 113 -2.89 -3.66 -4.33
C PRO A 113 -2.02 -4.71 -5.03
N ASP A 114 -1.57 -4.42 -6.26
CA ASP A 114 -0.73 -5.30 -7.07
C ASP A 114 0.72 -5.43 -6.57
N PHE A 115 1.18 -4.54 -5.69
CA PHE A 115 2.50 -4.59 -5.06
C PHE A 115 2.49 -5.31 -3.69
N MET A 116 1.32 -5.59 -3.09
CA MET A 116 1.19 -6.25 -1.78
C MET A 116 0.93 -7.76 -1.84
N THR A 117 0.55 -8.32 -2.98
CA THR A 117 0.45 -9.76 -3.17
C THR A 117 1.75 -10.30 -3.76
N SER A 118 2.86 -10.20 -3.01
CA SER A 118 3.92 -11.16 -3.26
C SER A 118 3.31 -12.54 -3.00
N SER A 119 3.51 -13.50 -3.89
CA SER A 119 2.95 -14.85 -3.74
C SER A 119 3.24 -15.42 -2.34
N GLU A 120 4.38 -15.05 -1.74
CA GLU A 120 4.76 -15.34 -0.35
C GLU A 120 3.73 -14.91 0.69
N LYS A 121 3.13 -13.71 0.58
CA LYS A 121 2.12 -13.26 1.54
C LYS A 121 0.87 -14.14 1.48
N ALA A 122 0.43 -14.48 0.28
CA ALA A 122 -0.74 -15.35 0.13
C ALA A 122 -0.44 -16.81 0.53
N TYR A 123 0.79 -17.28 0.31
CA TYR A 123 1.27 -18.56 0.87
C TYR A 123 1.29 -18.55 2.40
N LEU A 124 1.78 -17.47 3.02
CA LEU A 124 1.74 -17.29 4.46
C LEU A 124 0.30 -17.27 4.96
N THR A 125 -0.60 -16.52 4.32
CA THR A 125 -2.03 -16.51 4.69
C THR A 125 -2.66 -17.89 4.59
N PHE A 126 -2.34 -18.67 3.55
CA PHE A 126 -2.80 -20.05 3.43
C PHE A 126 -2.31 -20.91 4.60
N ALA A 127 -1.03 -20.79 4.97
CA ALA A 127 -0.44 -21.52 6.10
C ALA A 127 -1.11 -21.14 7.43
N LEU A 128 -1.19 -19.84 7.74
CA LEU A 128 -1.83 -19.35 8.96
C LEU A 128 -3.30 -19.77 9.03
N SER A 129 -4.03 -19.68 7.92
CA SER A 129 -5.42 -20.14 7.85
C SER A 129 -5.57 -21.64 8.06
N SER A 130 -4.58 -22.43 7.65
CA SER A 130 -4.55 -23.87 7.93
C SER A 130 -4.28 -24.16 9.40
N ILE A 131 -3.32 -23.45 10.02
CA ILE A 131 -2.99 -23.58 11.44
C ILE A 131 -4.18 -23.20 12.33
N PHE A 132 -4.88 -22.12 11.99
CA PHE A 132 -6.06 -21.65 12.71
C PHE A 132 -7.38 -22.33 12.28
N ASN A 133 -7.31 -23.40 11.48
CA ASN A 133 -8.45 -24.24 11.08
C ASN A 133 -9.54 -23.49 10.30
N PHE A 134 -9.19 -22.39 9.62
CA PHE A 134 -10.03 -21.75 8.61
C PHE A 134 -9.93 -22.47 7.27
N ILE A 135 -8.78 -23.06 6.98
CA ILE A 135 -8.59 -24.04 5.91
C ILE A 135 -8.39 -25.40 6.57
N TYR A 136 -9.18 -26.39 6.14
CA TYR A 136 -9.08 -27.74 6.68
C TYR A 136 -9.17 -28.77 5.55
N ASN A 137 -8.64 -29.96 5.79
CA ASN A 137 -8.72 -31.08 4.86
C ASN A 137 -9.75 -32.11 5.33
N GLN A 138 -10.48 -32.69 4.37
CA GLN A 138 -11.29 -33.89 4.57
C GLN A 138 -10.88 -34.92 3.51
N GLY A 139 -10.18 -35.96 3.96
CA GLY A 139 -9.48 -36.88 3.06
C GLY A 139 -8.42 -36.15 2.26
N THR A 140 -8.53 -36.20 0.94
CA THR A 140 -7.59 -35.55 0.00
C THR A 140 -8.03 -34.15 -0.44
N PHE A 141 -9.19 -33.68 0.00
CA PHE A 141 -9.74 -32.38 -0.41
C PHE A 141 -9.55 -31.31 0.68
N PHE A 142 -9.21 -30.10 0.25
CA PHE A 142 -9.13 -28.92 1.11
C PHE A 142 -10.37 -28.05 0.95
N TYR A 143 -10.78 -27.46 2.07
CA TYR A 143 -11.94 -26.59 2.18
C TYR A 143 -11.58 -25.35 2.98
N TYR A 144 -12.11 -24.20 2.57
CA TYR A 144 -12.13 -22.97 3.34
C TYR A 144 -13.47 -22.88 4.09
N ARG A 145 -13.43 -22.71 5.41
CA ARG A 145 -14.61 -22.43 6.24
C ARG A 145 -14.89 -20.93 6.19
N PRO A 146 -16.05 -20.47 5.71
CA PRO A 146 -16.40 -19.04 5.73
C PRO A 146 -16.48 -18.45 7.16
N ALA A 147 -16.57 -17.12 7.24
CA ALA A 147 -16.80 -16.42 8.51
C ALA A 147 -18.23 -16.64 9.03
N ASP A 148 -19.19 -16.68 8.11
CA ASP A 148 -20.58 -17.04 8.41
C ASP A 148 -20.66 -18.54 8.74
N PRO A 149 -21.05 -18.91 9.98
CA PRO A 149 -21.15 -20.31 10.39
C PRO A 149 -22.27 -21.07 9.68
N LEU A 150 -23.22 -20.37 9.05
CA LEU A 150 -24.31 -20.98 8.27
C LEU A 150 -23.92 -21.19 6.80
N ALA A 151 -22.86 -20.56 6.33
CA ALA A 151 -22.39 -20.71 4.96
C ALA A 151 -21.67 -22.05 4.77
N ALA A 152 -21.92 -22.69 3.63
CA ALA A 152 -21.28 -23.95 3.29
C ALA A 152 -19.76 -23.76 3.09
N PRO A 153 -18.93 -24.75 3.50
CA PRO A 153 -17.51 -24.73 3.22
C PRO A 153 -17.21 -24.60 1.72
N VAL A 154 -16.27 -23.71 1.39
CA VAL A 154 -15.81 -23.49 0.00
C VAL A 154 -14.75 -24.52 -0.31
N ARG A 155 -15.02 -25.43 -1.25
CA ARG A 155 -14.05 -26.42 -1.70
C ARG A 155 -12.93 -25.73 -2.50
N LEU A 156 -11.69 -25.93 -2.10
CA LEU A 156 -10.51 -25.40 -2.80
C LEU A 156 -10.08 -26.36 -3.91
N ALA A 157 -9.43 -27.48 -3.57
CA ALA A 157 -9.05 -28.51 -4.53
C ALA A 157 -8.62 -29.82 -3.85
N ASN A 158 -8.26 -30.81 -4.66
CA ASN A 158 -7.59 -32.03 -4.21
C ASN A 158 -6.07 -31.83 -4.07
N GLY A 159 -5.51 -32.14 -2.91
CA GLY A 159 -4.08 -32.03 -2.65
C GLY A 159 -3.60 -30.60 -2.40
N LEU A 160 -2.52 -30.48 -1.63
CA LEU A 160 -1.99 -29.20 -1.13
C LEU A 160 -1.68 -28.20 -2.25
N ALA A 161 -0.92 -28.63 -3.27
CA ALA A 161 -0.51 -27.76 -4.37
C ALA A 161 -1.70 -27.16 -5.12
N ASN A 162 -2.72 -27.97 -5.43
CA ASN A 162 -3.89 -27.49 -6.14
C ASN A 162 -4.77 -26.61 -5.23
N ALA A 163 -4.84 -26.92 -3.93
CA ALA A 163 -5.60 -26.12 -2.98
C ALA A 163 -4.99 -24.72 -2.81
N MET A 164 -3.66 -24.64 -2.75
CA MET A 164 -2.92 -23.38 -2.74
C MET A 164 -3.13 -22.61 -4.04
N ALA A 165 -3.03 -23.27 -5.19
CA ALA A 165 -3.29 -22.63 -6.49
C ALA A 165 -4.73 -22.10 -6.59
N ALA A 166 -5.73 -22.86 -6.14
CA ALA A 166 -7.12 -22.43 -6.11
C ALA A 166 -7.36 -21.26 -5.13
N PHE A 167 -6.68 -21.27 -3.99
CA PHE A 167 -6.74 -20.19 -3.02
C PHE A 167 -6.12 -18.90 -3.57
N LEU A 168 -4.96 -19.00 -4.21
CA LEU A 168 -4.25 -17.88 -4.84
C LEU A 168 -4.99 -17.29 -6.04
N ALA A 169 -5.67 -18.15 -6.82
CA ALA A 169 -6.44 -17.72 -7.98
C ALA A 169 -7.77 -17.04 -7.63
N SER A 170 -8.16 -17.03 -6.34
CA SER A 170 -9.36 -16.34 -5.89
C SER A 170 -9.07 -14.88 -5.60
N ASP A 171 -9.88 -13.98 -6.18
CA ASP A 171 -9.72 -12.53 -6.01
C ASP A 171 -9.92 -12.04 -4.55
N THR A 172 -10.75 -12.75 -3.78
CA THR A 172 -11.18 -12.30 -2.44
C THR A 172 -10.73 -13.21 -1.29
N LEU A 173 -10.57 -14.52 -1.51
CA LEU A 173 -10.29 -15.47 -0.42
C LEU A 173 -9.01 -15.17 0.36
N PRO A 174 -7.86 -14.84 -0.27
CA PRO A 174 -6.65 -14.51 0.48
C PRO A 174 -6.82 -13.29 1.38
N ALA A 175 -7.49 -12.24 0.89
CA ALA A 175 -7.72 -11.03 1.68
C ALA A 175 -8.65 -11.31 2.87
N THR A 176 -9.78 -11.99 2.64
CA THR A 176 -10.73 -12.33 3.70
C THR A 176 -10.13 -13.29 4.73
N ALA A 177 -9.30 -14.24 4.28
CA ALA A 177 -8.60 -15.14 5.19
C ALA A 177 -7.57 -14.41 6.06
N ALA A 178 -6.80 -13.48 5.48
CA ALA A 178 -5.84 -12.66 6.22
C ALA A 178 -6.51 -11.84 7.33
N GLU A 179 -7.62 -11.17 7.02
CA GLU A 179 -8.36 -10.37 8.02
C GLU A 179 -8.85 -11.20 9.21
N ARG A 180 -9.26 -12.44 8.95
CA ARG A 180 -9.71 -13.35 9.99
C ARG A 180 -8.57 -13.84 10.85
N VAL A 181 -7.41 -14.11 10.24
CA VAL A 181 -6.19 -14.44 10.97
C VAL A 181 -5.79 -13.26 11.87
N ASP A 182 -5.75 -12.05 11.34
CA ASP A 182 -5.40 -10.85 12.10
C ASP A 182 -6.39 -10.61 13.26
N SER A 183 -7.69 -10.76 13.01
CA SER A 183 -8.73 -10.62 14.03
C SER A 183 -8.59 -11.67 15.14
N LEU A 184 -8.25 -12.91 14.78
CA LEU A 184 -8.03 -13.98 15.74
C LEU A 184 -6.79 -13.72 16.59
N ILE A 185 -5.68 -13.31 15.98
CA ILE A 185 -4.43 -12.96 16.66
C ILE A 185 -4.67 -11.78 17.62
N ALA A 186 -5.41 -10.76 17.18
CA ALA A 186 -5.78 -9.62 18.02
C ALA A 186 -6.63 -10.05 19.23
N HIS A 187 -7.54 -11.01 19.04
CA HIS A 187 -8.40 -11.51 20.11
C HIS A 187 -7.66 -12.42 21.11
N MET A 188 -6.82 -13.34 20.62
CA MET A 188 -6.06 -14.26 21.47
C MET A 188 -4.85 -13.60 22.15
N GLY A 189 -4.36 -12.50 21.58
CA GLY A 189 -3.17 -11.80 22.03
C GLY A 189 -1.88 -12.36 21.44
N LEU A 190 -0.88 -11.49 21.33
CA LEU A 190 0.37 -11.76 20.60
C LEU A 190 1.18 -12.93 21.19
N SER A 191 1.21 -13.06 22.52
CA SER A 191 1.94 -14.15 23.20
C SER A 191 1.35 -15.53 22.89
N GLU A 192 0.03 -15.64 22.87
CA GLU A 192 -0.65 -16.91 22.58
C GLU A 192 -0.55 -17.27 21.10
N ALA A 193 -0.63 -16.27 20.21
CA ALA A 193 -0.39 -16.46 18.78
C ALA A 193 1.04 -16.97 18.52
N ILE A 194 2.06 -16.36 19.14
CA ILE A 194 3.46 -16.83 19.02
C ILE A 194 3.60 -18.28 19.49
N ARG A 195 2.94 -18.66 20.59
CA ARG A 195 2.98 -20.03 21.12
C ARG A 195 2.42 -21.03 20.10
N VAL A 196 1.19 -20.83 19.63
CA VAL A 196 0.53 -21.72 18.66
C VAL A 196 1.33 -21.87 17.37
N LEU A 197 1.87 -20.76 16.84
CA LEU A 197 2.64 -20.77 15.60
C LEU A 197 4.04 -21.40 15.78
N SER A 198 4.65 -21.26 16.96
CA SER A 198 5.92 -21.93 17.29
C SER A 198 5.72 -23.44 17.38
N ASP A 199 4.66 -23.90 18.06
CA ASP A 199 4.31 -25.32 18.19
C ASP A 199 4.15 -25.98 16.80
N TYR A 200 3.55 -25.27 15.84
CA TYR A 200 3.42 -25.73 14.45
C TYR A 200 4.79 -25.85 13.73
N CYS A 201 5.68 -24.88 13.95
CA CYS A 201 7.01 -24.87 13.34
C CYS A 201 7.92 -26.00 13.85
N GLU A 202 7.73 -26.42 15.10
CA GLU A 202 8.54 -27.46 15.76
C GLU A 202 8.16 -28.89 15.37
N GLN A 203 6.94 -29.10 14.86
CA GLN A 203 6.54 -30.41 14.33
C GLN A 203 7.40 -30.75 13.10
N ALA A 204 8.07 -31.90 13.08
CA ALA A 204 8.91 -32.31 11.94
C ALA A 204 8.04 -32.70 10.72
N PRO A 205 8.42 -32.36 9.48
CA PRO A 205 7.78 -32.95 8.29
C PRO A 205 8.21 -34.42 8.16
N GLU A 206 7.25 -35.34 8.16
CA GLU A 206 7.48 -36.78 7.94
C GLU A 206 7.66 -37.07 6.44
N GLY A 207 8.81 -36.73 5.84
CA GLY A 207 9.09 -37.15 4.46
C GLY A 207 10.14 -36.39 3.64
N SER A 208 10.47 -36.97 2.47
CA SER A 208 11.41 -36.46 1.45
C SER A 208 10.79 -36.28 0.04
N THR A 209 9.48 -36.07 -0.04
CA THR A 209 8.69 -35.86 -1.25
C THR A 209 8.60 -34.39 -1.66
N ARG A 210 8.11 -34.12 -2.89
CA ARG A 210 7.83 -32.75 -3.38
C ARG A 210 6.76 -32.01 -2.56
N LEU A 211 5.86 -32.73 -1.91
CA LEU A 211 4.91 -32.19 -0.93
C LEU A 211 5.64 -31.66 0.32
N ASP A 212 6.76 -32.27 0.67
CA ASP A 212 7.59 -31.84 1.80
C ASP A 212 8.31 -30.53 1.49
N GLU A 213 8.62 -30.25 0.22
CA GLU A 213 9.22 -28.97 -0.16
C GLU A 213 8.25 -27.80 -0.01
N GLN A 214 7.00 -27.96 -0.47
CA GLN A 214 5.96 -26.95 -0.25
C GLN A 214 5.64 -26.79 1.25
N THR A 215 5.60 -27.90 1.99
CA THR A 215 5.36 -27.86 3.43
C THR A 215 6.51 -27.18 4.19
N ARG A 216 7.76 -27.39 3.77
CA ARG A 216 8.94 -26.69 4.31
C ARG A 216 8.88 -25.20 4.02
N GLU A 217 8.47 -24.81 2.82
CA GLU A 217 8.34 -23.40 2.46
C GLU A 217 7.25 -22.71 3.29
N LEU A 218 6.09 -23.34 3.48
CA LEU A 218 5.05 -22.82 4.38
C LEU A 218 5.56 -22.68 5.81
N LYS A 219 6.31 -23.67 6.32
CA LYS A 219 6.92 -23.58 7.66
C LYS A 219 7.99 -22.49 7.76
N ARG A 220 8.78 -22.26 6.71
CA ARG A 220 9.73 -21.14 6.66
C ARG A 220 9.00 -19.81 6.79
N LEU A 221 7.97 -19.59 5.98
CA LEU A 221 7.17 -18.37 6.02
C LEU A 221 6.53 -18.14 7.40
N VAL A 222 6.00 -19.20 8.03
CA VAL A 222 5.43 -19.10 9.38
C VAL A 222 6.51 -18.77 10.42
N ARG A 223 7.71 -19.34 10.31
CA ARG A 223 8.83 -19.04 11.22
C ARG A 223 9.26 -17.57 11.11
N ASP A 224 9.42 -17.08 9.89
CA ASP A 224 9.77 -15.68 9.64
C ASP A 224 8.70 -14.75 10.25
N TYR A 225 7.42 -15.09 10.07
CA TYR A 225 6.31 -14.37 10.68
C TYR A 225 6.31 -14.41 12.22
N VAL A 226 6.62 -15.57 12.83
CA VAL A 226 6.76 -15.69 14.29
C VAL A 226 7.87 -14.79 14.82
N ASP A 227 9.00 -14.71 14.12
CA ASP A 227 10.11 -13.85 14.51
C ASP A 227 9.74 -12.37 14.43
N ASP A 228 8.95 -11.97 13.43
CA ASP A 228 8.38 -10.61 13.35
C ASP A 228 7.42 -10.33 14.51
N LEU A 229 6.52 -11.27 14.84
CA LEU A 229 5.62 -11.12 16.00
C LEU A 229 6.38 -10.99 17.31
N ARG A 230 7.48 -11.73 17.49
CA ARG A 230 8.35 -11.63 18.68
C ARG A 230 8.97 -10.23 18.80
N ARG A 231 9.51 -9.68 17.70
CA ARG A 231 10.06 -8.32 17.70
C ARG A 231 9.02 -7.26 18.08
N ILE A 232 7.79 -7.39 17.56
CA ILE A 232 6.67 -6.50 17.91
C ILE A 232 6.31 -6.63 19.40
N ASN A 233 6.29 -7.86 19.93
CA ASN A 233 5.97 -8.14 21.32
C ASN A 233 7.03 -7.56 22.28
N GLU A 234 8.31 -7.73 21.95
CA GLU A 234 9.44 -7.19 22.70
C GLU A 234 9.43 -5.66 22.72
N PHE A 235 9.19 -5.03 21.57
CA PHE A 235 9.08 -3.58 21.46
C PHE A 235 7.92 -3.03 22.32
N SER A 236 6.74 -3.65 22.22
CA SER A 236 5.55 -3.25 22.99
C SER A 236 5.76 -3.41 24.50
N SER A 237 6.41 -4.51 24.92
CA SER A 237 6.77 -4.76 26.31
C SER A 237 7.82 -3.78 26.84
N GLY A 238 8.79 -3.39 26.00
CA GLY A 238 9.81 -2.38 26.33
C GLY A 238 9.20 -0.99 26.58
N LEU A 239 8.25 -0.57 25.76
CA LEU A 239 7.52 0.69 25.95
C LEU A 239 6.71 0.72 27.25
N GLN A 240 6.08 -0.40 27.63
CA GLN A 240 5.34 -0.51 28.89
C GLN A 240 6.27 -0.43 30.12
N ARG A 241 7.49 -0.96 30.05
CA ARG A 241 8.48 -0.87 31.14
C ARG A 241 9.03 0.55 31.35
N VAL A 242 9.24 1.32 30.28
CA VAL A 242 9.73 2.71 30.36
C VAL A 242 8.68 3.66 30.95
N ASN A 243 7.39 3.39 30.71
CA ASN A 243 6.31 4.18 31.29
C ASN A 243 6.01 3.81 32.76
N GLY A 244 6.33 2.59 33.19
CA GLY A 244 6.17 2.14 34.59
C GLY A 244 7.28 2.60 35.55
N SER A 245 8.42 3.08 35.06
CA SER A 245 9.55 3.51 35.90
C SER A 245 9.55 5.01 36.26
N LYS A 246 8.49 5.75 35.92
CA LYS A 246 8.32 7.18 36.27
C LYS A 246 7.33 7.43 37.42
N SER A 247 7.00 6.40 38.20
CA SER A 247 6.09 6.51 39.35
C SER A 247 6.75 6.09 40.67
N GLY A 248 7.99 6.52 40.89
CA GLY A 248 8.71 6.42 42.16
C GLY A 248 9.35 7.76 42.52
#